data_AF-A0A538CH56-F1
#
_entry.id   AF-A0A538CH56-F1
#
_cell.length_a   1.000
_cell.length_b   1.000
_cell.length_c   1.000
_cell.angle_alpha   90.00
_cell.angle_beta   90.00
_cell.angle_gamma   90.00
#
_symmetry.space_group_name_H-M   'P 1'
#
loop_
_entity.id
_entity.type
_entity.pdbx_description
1 polymer ?
#
loop_
_entity_poly.entity_id
_entity_poly.type
_entity_poly.pdbx_seq_one_letter_code
_entity_poly.pdbx_strand_id
1 'polypeptide(L)'
;LRARLYELEREKQQAELDATRRSQIGLGGRAEKIRTYNFPENRITDHRIKLTTHQLDRVLQGELDEFTGALSAEERRRALGE
;
A
#
# COMPACT_ATOMS: atom_id res chain seq x y z
N LEU A 1 -31.82 -15.32 22.46
CA LEU A 1 -30.41 -15.41 22.91
C LEU A 1 -29.44 -15.62 21.74
N ARG A 2 -29.64 -16.63 20.88
CA ARG A 2 -28.79 -16.90 19.69
C ARG A 2 -28.66 -15.71 18.72
N ALA A 3 -29.76 -15.00 18.44
CA ALA A 3 -29.74 -13.83 17.55
C ALA A 3 -28.80 -12.72 18.06
N ARG A 4 -28.87 -12.38 19.37
CA ARG A 4 -27.98 -11.38 19.98
C ARG A 4 -26.50 -11.81 19.98
N LEU A 5 -26.22 -13.09 20.22
CA LEU A 5 -24.84 -13.61 20.17
C LEU A 5 -24.27 -13.57 18.75
N TYR A 6 -25.10 -13.87 17.74
CA TYR A 6 -24.73 -13.78 16.34
C TYR A 6 -24.47 -12.33 15.90
N GLU A 7 -25.33 -11.39 16.32
CA GLU A 7 -25.14 -9.96 16.08
C GLU A 7 -23.81 -9.47 16.69
N LEU A 8 -23.51 -9.85 17.93
CA LEU A 8 -22.26 -9.49 18.60
C LEU A 8 -21.02 -10.01 17.84
N GLU A 9 -21.03 -11.27 17.40
CA GLU A 9 -19.91 -11.85 16.66
C GLU A 9 -19.73 -11.19 15.29
N ARG A 10 -20.84 -10.87 14.62
CA ARG A 10 -20.83 -10.15 13.34
C ARG A 10 -20.27 -8.73 13.51
N GLU A 11 -20.68 -8.01 14.55
CA GLU A 11 -20.15 -6.68 14.86
C GLU A 11 -18.64 -6.74 15.14
N LYS A 12 -18.20 -7.75 15.88
CA LYS A 12 -16.79 -7.97 16.17
C LYS A 12 -15.98 -8.22 14.88
N GLN A 13 -16.44 -9.11 14.01
CA GLN A 13 -15.80 -9.35 12.71
C GLN A 13 -15.75 -8.09 11.85
N GLN A 14 -16.84 -7.32 11.80
CA GLN A 14 -16.87 -6.07 11.05
C GLN A 14 -15.86 -5.06 11.60
N ALA A 15 -15.78 -4.92 12.93
CA ALA A 15 -14.83 -4.03 13.58
C ALA A 15 -13.37 -4.42 13.28
N GLU A 16 -13.05 -5.72 13.28
CA GLU A 16 -11.71 -6.23 12.93
C GLU A 16 -11.35 -5.94 11.46
N LEU A 17 -12.30 -6.15 10.54
CA LEU A 17 -12.13 -5.83 9.12
C LEU A 17 -11.95 -4.33 8.90
N ASP A 18 -12.76 -3.51 9.55
CA ASP A 18 -12.70 -2.04 9.44
C ASP A 18 -11.39 -1.50 10.02
N ALA A 19 -10.92 -2.04 11.15
CA ALA A 19 -9.64 -1.69 11.74
C ALA A 19 -8.48 -2.05 10.79
N THR A 20 -8.50 -3.25 10.21
CA THR A 20 -7.51 -3.72 9.24
C THR A 20 -7.51 -2.87 7.98
N ARG A 21 -8.69 -2.52 7.46
CA ARG A 21 -8.81 -1.64 6.30
C ARG A 21 -8.28 -0.24 6.59
N ARG A 22 -8.61 0.31 7.76
CA ARG A 22 -8.13 1.63 8.19
C ARG A 22 -6.61 1.66 8.32
N SER A 23 -5.98 0.60 8.84
CA SER A 23 -4.52 0.54 8.95
C SER A 23 -3.83 0.47 7.59
N GLN A 24 -4.44 -0.19 6.59
CA GLN A 24 -3.90 -0.26 5.22
C GLN A 24 -4.02 1.05 4.43
N ILE A 25 -5.12 1.79 4.62
CA ILE A 25 -5.38 3.04 3.88
C ILE A 25 -4.68 4.24 4.53
N GLY A 26 -4.53 4.23 5.86
CA GLY A 26 -4.06 5.38 6.62
C GLY A 26 -5.11 6.48 6.74
N LEU A 27 -4.66 7.72 6.91
CA LEU A 27 -5.49 8.93 7.04
C LEU A 27 -5.78 9.60 5.69
N GLY A 28 -5.19 9.11 4.60
CA GLY A 28 -5.41 9.61 3.24
C GLY A 28 -4.77 10.98 2.96
N GLY A 29 -3.90 11.45 3.85
CA GLY A 29 -3.21 12.73 3.71
C GLY A 29 -2.06 12.70 2.70
N ARG A 30 -1.70 13.88 2.15
CA ARG A 30 -0.53 14.02 1.23
C ARG A 30 0.81 13.63 1.87
N ALA A 31 0.90 13.67 3.20
CA ALA A 31 2.09 13.27 3.94
C ALA A 31 2.32 11.75 3.90
N GLU A 32 1.25 10.96 3.78
CA GLU A 32 1.27 9.49 3.81
C GLU A 32 1.30 8.87 2.41
N LYS A 33 1.53 9.69 1.37
CA LYS A 33 1.54 9.20 -0.01
C LYS A 33 2.63 8.13 -0.22
N ILE A 34 2.23 7.01 -0.82
CA ILE A 34 3.16 5.92 -1.15
C ILE A 34 3.88 6.19 -2.47
N ARG A 35 3.21 6.79 -3.45
CA ARG A 35 3.77 7.12 -4.78
C ARG A 35 3.35 8.51 -5.23
N THR A 36 4.17 9.13 -6.07
CA THR A 36 3.84 10.35 -6.81
C THR A 36 3.97 10.07 -8.30
N TYR A 37 2.90 10.33 -9.04
CA TYR A 37 2.84 10.21 -10.50
C TYR A 37 2.86 11.62 -11.09
N ASN A 38 3.92 11.96 -11.83
CA ASN A 38 4.11 13.25 -12.49
C ASN A 38 4.02 13.05 -14.01
N PHE A 39 2.83 13.32 -14.56
CA PHE A 39 2.55 13.12 -15.99
C PHE A 39 3.36 14.05 -16.92
N PRO A 40 3.49 15.36 -16.67
CA PRO A 40 4.32 16.24 -17.50
C PRO A 40 5.77 15.78 -17.67
N GLU A 41 6.36 15.17 -16.64
CA GLU A 41 7.74 14.69 -16.65
C GLU A 41 7.86 13.17 -16.92
N ASN A 42 6.76 12.51 -17.27
CA ASN A 42 6.66 11.06 -17.45
C ASN A 42 7.31 10.26 -16.30
N ARG A 43 7.17 10.74 -15.05
CA ARG A 43 7.93 10.25 -13.90
C ARG A 43 7.04 9.71 -12.81
N ILE A 44 7.49 8.63 -12.20
CA ILE A 44 6.91 8.06 -10.99
C ILE A 44 7.97 7.96 -9.90
N THR A 45 7.61 8.31 -8.66
CA THR A 45 8.46 8.16 -7.48
C THR A 45 7.72 7.34 -6.42
N ASP A 46 8.31 6.25 -5.94
CA ASP A 46 7.84 5.48 -4.77
C ASP A 46 8.56 5.94 -3.51
N HIS A 47 7.83 6.48 -2.55
CA HIS A 47 8.36 7.09 -1.33
C HIS A 47 8.77 6.06 -0.27
N ARG A 48 8.35 4.80 -0.38
CA ARG A 48 8.72 3.75 0.58
C ARG A 48 10.21 3.38 0.50
N ILE A 49 10.75 3.46 -0.72
CA ILE A 49 12.14 3.10 -1.07
C ILE A 49 12.89 4.22 -1.79
N LYS A 50 12.26 5.39 -1.98
CA LYS A 50 12.80 6.55 -2.72
C LYS A 50 13.23 6.22 -4.16
N LEU A 51 12.61 5.21 -4.78
CA LEU A 51 12.85 4.82 -6.17
C LEU A 51 12.12 5.79 -7.11
N THR A 52 12.80 6.27 -8.15
CA THR A 52 12.22 7.17 -9.15
C THR A 52 12.55 6.68 -10.56
N THR A 53 11.53 6.57 -11.40
CA THR A 53 11.63 6.09 -12.79
C THR A 53 10.96 7.09 -13.73
N HIS A 54 11.53 7.32 -14.91
CA HIS A 54 11.02 8.26 -15.94
C HIS A 54 10.26 7.53 -17.07
N GLN A 55 9.57 6.44 -16.72
CA GLN A 55 8.83 5.58 -17.65
C GLN A 55 7.40 5.37 -17.15
N LEU A 56 6.74 6.44 -16.68
CA LEU A 56 5.40 6.38 -16.09
C LEU A 56 4.40 5.67 -17.03
N ASP A 57 4.44 5.95 -18.33
CA ASP A 57 3.52 5.33 -19.29
C ASP A 57 3.61 3.79 -19.29
N ARG A 58 4.83 3.23 -19.24
CA ARG A 58 5.05 1.77 -19.20
C ARG A 58 4.57 1.15 -17.91
N VAL A 59 4.83 1.84 -16.80
CA VAL A 59 4.38 1.43 -15.47
C VAL A 59 2.85 1.39 -15.42
N LEU A 60 2.17 2.36 -16.03
CA LEU A 60 0.71 2.38 -16.13
C LEU A 60 0.17 1.30 -17.08
N GLN A 61 0.98 0.82 -18.04
CA GLN A 61 0.65 -0.32 -18.91
C GLN A 61 0.89 -1.69 -18.23
N GLY A 62 1.45 -1.71 -17.02
CA GLY A 62 1.60 -2.92 -16.21
C GLY A 62 3.04 -3.40 -16.03
N GLU A 63 4.04 -2.71 -16.59
CA GLU A 63 5.46 -3.01 -16.36
C GLU A 63 5.87 -2.60 -14.93
N LEU A 64 5.54 -3.45 -13.95
CA LEU A 64 5.74 -3.18 -12.51
C LEU A 64 6.95 -3.90 -11.92
N ASP A 65 7.65 -4.72 -12.68
CA ASP A 65 8.73 -5.61 -12.20
C ASP A 65 9.84 -4.86 -11.47
N GLU A 66 10.21 -3.68 -11.95
CA GLU A 66 11.20 -2.81 -11.31
C GLU A 66 10.76 -2.43 -9.88
N PHE A 67 9.49 -2.06 -9.71
CA PHE A 67 8.94 -1.67 -8.42
C PHE A 67 8.76 -2.84 -7.48
N THR A 68 8.13 -3.93 -7.95
CA THR A 68 7.85 -5.10 -7.12
C THR A 68 9.15 -5.75 -6.66
N GLY A 69 10.13 -5.92 -7.56
CA GLY A 69 11.44 -6.45 -7.23
C GLY A 69 12.18 -5.60 -6.20
N ALA A 70 12.22 -4.27 -6.40
CA ALA A 70 12.88 -3.37 -5.47
C ALA A 70 12.22 -3.35 -4.08
N LEU A 71 10.89 -3.40 -4.02
CA LEU A 71 10.13 -3.44 -2.76
C LEU A 71 10.35 -4.76 -2.01
N SER A 72 10.29 -5.90 -2.69
CA SER A 72 10.55 -7.20 -2.06
C SER A 72 12.00 -7.32 -1.58
N ALA A 73 12.96 -6.73 -2.30
CA ALA A 73 14.35 -6.69 -1.86
C ALA A 73 14.52 -5.83 -0.61
N GLU A 74 13.89 -4.65 -0.55
CA GLU A 74 13.89 -3.80 0.64
C GLU A 74 13.25 -4.50 1.85
N GLU A 75 12.10 -5.14 1.65
CA GLU A 75 11.42 -5.89 2.70
C GLU A 75 12.32 -6.98 3.28
N ARG A 76 13.01 -7.72 2.40
CA ARG A 76 13.99 -8.74 2.82
C ARG A 76 15.16 -8.13 3.59
N ARG A 77 15.69 -6.98 3.17
CA ARG A 77 16.76 -6.27 3.92
C ARG A 77 16.30 -5.91 5.32
N ARG A 78 15.13 -5.27 5.44
CA ARG A 78 14.56 -4.88 6.75
C ARG A 78 14.31 -6.08 7.67
N ALA A 79 13.86 -7.21 7.12
CA ALA A 79 13.65 -8.43 7.89
C ALA A 79 14.95 -9.05 8.43
N LEU A 80 16.07 -8.84 7.73
CA LEU A 80 17.41 -9.31 8.14
C LEU A 80 18.10 -8.35 9.12
N GLY A 81 17.53 -7.17 9.37
CA GLY A 81 18.06 -6.20 10.35
C GLY A 81 19.19 -5.31 9.81
N GLU A 82 19.36 -5.24 8.49
CA GLU A 82 20.26 -4.29 7.81
C GLU A 82 19.51 -3.05 7.30
#